data_AF-A0AAU6L249-F1
#
_entry.id   AF-A0AAU6L249-F1
#
_cell.length_a   1.000
_cell.length_b   1.000
_cell.length_c   1.000
_cell.angle_alpha   90.00
_cell.angle_beta   90.00
_cell.angle_gamma   90.00
#
_symmetry.space_group_name_H-M   'P 1'
#
loop_
_entity.id
_entity.type
_entity.pdbx_description
1 polymer ?
#
loop_
_entity_poly.entity_id
_entity_poly.type
_entity_poly.pdbx_seq_one_letter_code
_entity_poly.pdbx_strand_id
1 'polypeptide(L)'
;MRAPGRTENCQIGVFAAYASTAGRALVDRELYLPKSWTDDRDRCRAAKIPDEREFATKNTLAATIVRRTLSSPLPIAWVTADAAYGQDNRFRRMLETSGVGYVLAVPKSQFSLAGPRIDRVFEQAPAQAWERRSCGAGAKGQREYDWAAVQLRPVAEYDHQDGVLTRRRWALARRSVNRPDEISYYLGYAPLDVGVDVLVRVAGLRWAIEMCQPHCTHRRQSSAGGASGAFCQ
;
A
#
# COMPACT_ATOMS: atom_id res chain seq x y z
N MET A 1 -7.76 27.89 25.58
CA MET A 1 -7.33 28.77 24.49
C MET A 1 -6.73 27.90 23.39
N ARG A 2 -7.50 27.55 22.35
CA ARG A 2 -7.06 26.71 21.21
C ARG A 2 -6.38 27.61 20.18
N ALA A 3 -5.19 27.23 19.71
CA ALA A 3 -4.56 27.92 18.60
C ALA A 3 -5.38 27.72 17.29
N PRO A 4 -5.50 28.74 16.41
CA PRO A 4 -6.40 28.71 15.26
C PRO A 4 -5.89 27.80 14.14
N GLY A 5 -6.84 27.10 13.51
CA GLY A 5 -6.62 26.24 12.35
C GLY A 5 -6.09 27.02 11.14
N ARG A 6 -4.92 26.62 10.68
CA ARG A 6 -4.42 26.98 9.35
C ARG A 6 -5.07 26.03 8.36
N THR A 7 -6.15 26.47 7.69
CA THR A 7 -6.66 25.77 6.51
C THR A 7 -5.66 25.98 5.39
N GLU A 8 -4.76 25.03 5.19
CA GLU A 8 -3.91 25.04 4.01
C GLU A 8 -4.76 24.69 2.79
N ASN A 9 -4.91 25.63 1.86
CA ASN A 9 -5.50 25.39 0.55
C ASN A 9 -4.52 24.53 -0.26
N CYS A 10 -4.60 23.21 -0.09
CA CYS A 10 -3.79 22.26 -0.84
C CYS A 10 -4.67 21.34 -1.68
N GLN A 11 -4.18 21.02 -2.87
CA GLN A 11 -4.74 19.94 -3.68
C GLN A 11 -4.22 18.61 -3.12
N ILE A 12 -5.11 17.64 -2.99
CA ILE A 12 -4.76 16.30 -2.52
C ILE A 12 -4.85 15.36 -3.71
N GLY A 13 -3.73 14.69 -4.04
CA GLY A 13 -3.69 13.67 -5.07
C GLY A 13 -3.51 12.27 -4.49
N VAL A 14 -4.06 11.28 -5.20
CA VAL A 14 -3.71 9.86 -5.06
C VAL A 14 -2.81 9.51 -6.25
N PHE A 15 -1.70 8.82 -6.00
CA PHE A 15 -0.68 8.58 -7.02
C PHE A 15 -0.31 7.10 -7.09
N ALA A 16 0.05 6.62 -8.28
CA ALA A 16 0.76 5.36 -8.46
C ALA A 16 2.17 5.58 -8.98
N ALA A 17 3.09 4.81 -8.44
CA ALA A 17 4.47 4.76 -8.89
C ALA A 17 4.81 3.34 -9.35
N TYR A 18 5.43 3.24 -10.52
CA TYR A 18 6.07 2.02 -10.99
C TYR A 18 7.52 2.00 -10.51
N ALA A 19 7.97 0.86 -9.98
CA ALA A 19 9.33 0.68 -9.48
C ALA A 19 9.94 -0.61 -10.01
N SER A 20 11.15 -0.52 -10.55
CA SER A 20 11.93 -1.64 -11.06
C SER A 20 13.41 -1.49 -10.67
N THR A 21 14.23 -2.45 -11.07
CA THR A 21 15.70 -2.35 -10.93
C THR A 21 16.29 -1.19 -11.72
N ALA A 22 15.62 -0.74 -12.80
CA ALA A 22 16.06 0.38 -13.62
C ALA A 22 15.71 1.75 -13.01
N GLY A 23 14.84 1.80 -12.00
CA GLY A 23 14.42 3.04 -11.36
C GLY A 23 12.93 3.07 -11.07
N ARG A 24 12.38 4.28 -10.96
CA ARG A 24 10.99 4.51 -10.59
C ARG A 24 10.39 5.71 -11.31
N ALA A 25 9.10 5.65 -11.58
CA ALA A 25 8.37 6.74 -12.22
C ALA A 25 6.93 6.80 -11.70
N LEU A 26 6.36 8.01 -11.65
CA LEU A 26 4.91 8.15 -11.49
C LEU A 26 4.23 7.74 -12.79
N VAL A 27 3.25 6.85 -12.71
CA VAL A 27 2.59 6.27 -13.88
C VAL A 27 1.13 6.66 -13.99
N ASP A 28 0.49 7.03 -12.88
CA ASP A 28 -0.91 7.46 -12.86
C ASP A 28 -1.21 8.30 -11.61
N ARG A 29 -2.29 9.08 -11.65
CA ARG A 29 -2.74 9.96 -10.58
C ARG A 29 -4.24 10.27 -10.65
N GLU A 30 -4.81 10.60 -9.51
CA GLU A 30 -6.18 11.08 -9.36
C GLU A 30 -6.25 12.26 -8.40
N LEU A 31 -7.08 13.25 -8.72
CA LEU A 31 -7.34 14.38 -7.82
C LEU A 31 -8.44 13.99 -6.82
N TYR A 32 -8.13 14.02 -5.52
CA TYR A 32 -9.16 13.89 -4.49
C TYR A 32 -9.88 15.22 -4.29
N LEU A 33 -11.21 15.18 -4.41
CA LEU A 33 -12.09 16.31 -4.13
C LEU A 33 -13.03 15.93 -2.98
N PRO A 34 -13.12 16.74 -1.90
CA PRO A 34 -14.12 16.51 -0.87
C PRO A 34 -15.53 16.79 -1.43
N LYS A 35 -16.57 16.25 -0.77
CA LYS A 35 -17.98 16.46 -1.18
C LYS A 35 -18.34 17.92 -1.39
N SER A 36 -17.89 18.79 -0.49
CA SER A 36 -18.14 20.24 -0.57
C SER A 36 -17.59 20.91 -1.84
N TRP A 37 -16.67 20.27 -2.58
CA TRP A 37 -16.27 20.71 -3.90
C TRP A 37 -17.18 20.12 -4.99
N THR A 38 -17.43 18.81 -4.97
CA THR A 38 -18.21 18.14 -6.02
C THR A 38 -19.68 18.55 -6.01
N ASP A 39 -20.19 19.01 -4.87
CA ASP A 39 -21.55 19.53 -4.69
C ASP A 39 -21.69 21.00 -5.19
N ASP A 40 -20.57 21.67 -5.51
CA ASP A 40 -20.53 23.04 -6.05
C ASP A 40 -20.00 23.02 -7.49
N ARG A 41 -20.93 22.86 -8.45
CA ARG A 41 -20.56 22.68 -9.85
C ARG A 41 -19.97 23.92 -10.50
N ASP A 42 -20.39 25.11 -10.08
CA ASP A 42 -19.85 26.35 -10.62
C ASP A 42 -18.39 26.55 -10.17
N ARG A 43 -18.10 26.24 -8.91
CA ARG A 43 -16.72 26.21 -8.40
C ARG A 43 -15.88 25.16 -9.12
N CYS A 44 -16.41 23.96 -9.36
CA CYS A 44 -15.69 22.93 -10.10
C CYS A 44 -15.36 23.36 -11.54
N ARG A 45 -16.32 23.94 -12.27
CA ARG A 45 -16.12 24.45 -13.63
C ARG A 45 -15.10 25.59 -13.67
N ALA A 46 -15.15 26.51 -12.70
CA ALA A 46 -14.15 27.56 -12.55
C ALA A 46 -12.73 26.99 -12.34
N ALA A 47 -12.62 25.85 -11.64
CA ALA A 47 -11.38 25.10 -11.47
C ALA A 47 -11.06 24.10 -12.59
N LYS A 48 -11.84 24.10 -13.69
CA LYS A 48 -11.72 23.19 -14.84
C LYS A 48 -11.84 21.70 -14.48
N ILE A 49 -12.60 21.40 -13.43
CA ILE A 49 -12.96 20.04 -13.03
C ILE A 49 -14.13 19.57 -13.91
N PRO A 50 -14.01 18.43 -14.63
CA PRO A 50 -15.09 17.91 -15.46
C PRO A 50 -16.41 17.73 -14.71
N ASP A 51 -17.54 17.82 -15.44
CA ASP A 51 -18.88 17.72 -14.85
C ASP A 51 -19.21 16.29 -14.42
N GLU A 52 -18.60 15.29 -15.05
CA GLU A 52 -18.72 13.88 -14.70
C GLU A 52 -17.93 13.52 -13.42
N ARG A 53 -17.17 14.45 -12.86
CA ARG A 53 -16.39 14.21 -11.65
C ARG A 53 -17.28 14.26 -10.41
N GLU A 54 -17.63 13.08 -9.92
CA GLU A 54 -18.34 12.88 -8.67
C GLU A 54 -17.38 12.68 -7.47
N PHE A 55 -17.93 12.74 -6.26
CA PHE A 55 -17.19 12.42 -5.04
C PHE A 55 -16.72 10.96 -5.06
N ALA A 56 -15.42 10.76 -4.85
CA ALA A 56 -14.82 9.45 -4.69
C ALA A 56 -13.88 9.44 -3.49
N THR A 57 -13.94 8.36 -2.69
CA THR A 57 -12.98 8.17 -1.60
C THR A 57 -11.58 7.93 -2.15
N LYS A 58 -10.53 8.22 -1.36
CA LYS A 58 -9.14 7.91 -1.75
C LYS A 58 -8.95 6.43 -2.12
N ASN A 59 -9.63 5.51 -1.42
CA ASN A 59 -9.58 4.08 -1.70
C ASN A 59 -10.22 3.72 -3.04
N THR A 60 -11.36 4.34 -3.36
CA THR A 60 -12.00 4.21 -4.68
C THR A 60 -11.05 4.72 -5.77
N LEU A 61 -10.45 5.89 -5.59
CA LEU A 61 -9.50 6.47 -6.55
C LEU A 61 -8.25 5.58 -6.74
N ALA A 62 -7.69 5.05 -5.65
CA ALA A 62 -6.56 4.13 -5.75
C ALA A 62 -6.93 2.82 -6.46
N ALA A 63 -8.11 2.26 -6.19
CA ALA A 63 -8.58 1.07 -6.92
C ALA A 63 -8.73 1.35 -8.42
N THR A 64 -9.24 2.52 -8.80
CA THR A 64 -9.33 2.95 -10.20
C THR A 64 -7.95 3.04 -10.84
N ILE A 65 -7.01 3.73 -10.18
CA ILE A 65 -5.62 3.85 -10.66
C ILE A 65 -4.98 2.47 -10.86
N VAL A 66 -5.10 1.59 -9.87
CA VAL A 66 -4.50 0.25 -9.96
C VAL A 66 -5.12 -0.54 -11.11
N ARG A 67 -6.45 -0.52 -11.29
CA ARG A 67 -7.10 -1.20 -12.41
C ARG A 67 -6.58 -0.69 -13.75
N ARG A 68 -6.49 0.64 -13.95
CA ARG A 68 -5.92 1.21 -15.17
C ARG A 68 -4.46 0.79 -15.40
N THR A 69 -3.68 0.77 -14.33
CA THR A 69 -2.27 0.38 -14.38
C THR A 69 -2.11 -1.10 -14.74
N LEU A 70 -2.93 -1.99 -14.18
CA LEU A 70 -2.95 -3.41 -14.51
C LEU A 70 -3.46 -3.70 -15.93
N SER A 71 -4.31 -2.83 -16.49
CA SER A 71 -4.72 -2.88 -17.90
C SER A 71 -3.72 -2.26 -18.87
N SER A 72 -2.61 -1.70 -18.38
CA SER A 72 -1.57 -1.09 -19.22
C SER A 72 -0.56 -2.14 -19.70
N PRO A 73 0.30 -1.83 -20.68
CA PRO A 73 1.37 -2.74 -21.11
C PRO A 73 2.54 -2.84 -20.10
N LEU A 74 2.47 -2.17 -18.95
CA LEU A 74 3.52 -2.27 -17.94
C LEU A 74 3.52 -3.68 -17.34
N PRO A 75 4.69 -4.33 -17.21
CA PRO A 75 4.78 -5.66 -16.64
C PRO A 75 4.64 -5.56 -15.11
N ILE A 76 3.40 -5.62 -14.61
CA ILE A 76 3.09 -5.54 -13.19
C ILE A 76 2.90 -6.95 -12.60
N ALA A 77 3.77 -7.33 -11.69
CA ALA A 77 3.70 -8.56 -10.89
C ALA A 77 3.20 -8.33 -9.44
N TRP A 78 3.42 -7.14 -8.87
CA TRP A 78 3.20 -6.84 -7.45
C TRP A 78 2.54 -5.51 -7.21
N VAL A 79 1.68 -5.46 -6.18
CA VAL A 79 1.14 -4.23 -5.61
C VAL A 79 1.53 -4.07 -4.14
N THR A 80 2.04 -2.88 -3.75
CA THR A 80 2.18 -2.52 -2.33
C THR A 80 1.48 -1.19 -2.05
N ALA A 81 1.03 -0.96 -0.81
CA ALA A 81 0.35 0.27 -0.41
C ALA A 81 0.37 0.41 1.12
N ASP A 82 0.03 1.60 1.61
CA ASP A 82 -0.08 1.88 3.05
C ASP A 82 -1.33 1.25 3.71
N ALA A 83 -1.39 1.38 5.03
CA ALA A 83 -2.44 0.79 5.86
C ALA A 83 -3.85 1.31 5.57
N ALA A 84 -4.01 2.52 5.05
CA ALA A 84 -5.31 3.07 4.69
C ALA A 84 -5.98 2.29 3.55
N TYR A 85 -5.18 1.78 2.61
CA TYR A 85 -5.64 0.88 1.55
C TYR A 85 -5.61 -0.57 1.96
N GLY A 86 -4.55 -0.99 2.64
CA GLY A 86 -4.36 -2.39 2.98
C GLY A 86 -5.42 -2.91 3.95
N GLN A 87 -6.04 -2.06 4.78
CA GLN A 87 -7.18 -2.46 5.63
C GLN A 87 -8.49 -2.64 4.85
N ASP A 88 -8.60 -2.08 3.64
CA ASP A 88 -9.82 -2.14 2.84
C ASP A 88 -9.98 -3.51 2.16
N ASN A 89 -10.95 -4.29 2.66
CA ASN A 89 -11.25 -5.62 2.13
C ASN A 89 -11.61 -5.59 0.64
N ARG A 90 -12.28 -4.54 0.15
CA ARG A 90 -12.67 -4.44 -1.27
C ARG A 90 -11.45 -4.20 -2.14
N PHE A 91 -10.50 -3.39 -1.67
CA PHE A 91 -9.24 -3.17 -2.36
C PHE A 91 -8.43 -4.47 -2.47
N ARG A 92 -8.30 -5.23 -1.37
CA ARG A 92 -7.59 -6.52 -1.39
C ARG A 92 -8.24 -7.54 -2.32
N ARG A 93 -9.56 -7.73 -2.23
CA ARG A 93 -10.30 -8.64 -3.12
C ARG A 93 -10.16 -8.27 -4.59
N MET A 94 -10.11 -6.97 -4.91
CA MET A 94 -9.89 -6.51 -6.28
C MET A 94 -8.53 -6.97 -6.82
N LEU A 95 -7.47 -6.91 -6.00
CA LEU A 95 -6.14 -7.42 -6.37
C LEU A 95 -6.10 -8.96 -6.48
N GLU A 96 -6.80 -9.65 -5.58
CA GLU A 96 -6.91 -11.12 -5.60
C GLU A 96 -7.64 -11.58 -6.88
N THR A 97 -8.72 -10.88 -7.25
CA THR A 97 -9.50 -11.15 -8.47
C THR A 97 -8.68 -10.92 -9.74
N SER A 98 -7.79 -9.92 -9.75
CA SER A 98 -6.88 -9.70 -10.89
C SER A 98 -5.68 -10.66 -10.91
N GLY A 99 -5.49 -11.46 -9.86
CA GLY A 99 -4.36 -12.37 -9.74
C GLY A 99 -3.01 -11.66 -9.56
N VAL A 100 -2.97 -10.36 -9.29
CA VAL A 100 -1.70 -9.67 -9.03
C VAL A 100 -1.19 -10.00 -7.63
N GLY A 101 0.11 -10.21 -7.48
CA GLY A 101 0.70 -10.36 -6.15
C GLY A 101 0.56 -9.07 -5.36
N TYR A 102 0.48 -9.13 -4.03
CA TYR A 102 0.53 -7.93 -3.22
C TYR A 102 1.24 -8.12 -1.88
N VAL A 103 1.78 -7.01 -1.35
CA VAL A 103 2.15 -6.88 0.06
C VAL A 103 1.67 -5.52 0.56
N LEU A 104 0.59 -5.51 1.35
CA LEU A 104 -0.05 -4.27 1.80
C LEU A 104 0.20 -4.09 3.30
N ALA A 105 0.61 -2.89 3.69
CA ALA A 105 0.64 -2.56 5.12
C ALA A 105 -0.79 -2.59 5.68
N VAL A 106 -0.95 -2.94 6.95
CA VAL A 106 -2.25 -2.99 7.62
C VAL A 106 -2.12 -2.48 9.06
N PRO A 107 -3.19 -1.96 9.69
CA PRO A 107 -3.15 -1.59 11.09
C PRO A 107 -2.98 -2.83 11.98
N LYS A 108 -2.45 -2.65 13.20
CA LYS A 108 -2.30 -3.74 14.18
C LYS A 108 -3.61 -4.46 14.52
N SER A 109 -4.74 -3.75 14.39
CA SER A 109 -6.08 -4.28 14.62
C SER A 109 -6.64 -5.08 13.44
N GLN A 110 -5.91 -5.20 12.34
CA GLN A 110 -6.34 -5.98 11.18
C GLN A 110 -6.49 -7.44 11.57
N PHE A 111 -7.62 -8.04 11.24
CA PHE A 111 -7.79 -9.48 11.39
C PHE A 111 -7.07 -10.21 10.26
N SER A 112 -6.32 -11.25 10.63
CA SER A 112 -5.93 -12.28 9.66
C SER A 112 -7.18 -13.00 9.19
N LEU A 113 -7.18 -13.45 7.94
CA LEU A 113 -8.33 -14.09 7.34
C LEU A 113 -8.76 -15.33 8.15
N ALA A 114 -9.99 -15.31 8.66
CA ALA A 114 -10.56 -16.36 9.52
C ALA A 114 -9.67 -16.71 10.74
N GLY A 115 -8.86 -15.75 11.20
CA GLY A 115 -7.93 -15.92 12.31
C GLY A 115 -7.95 -14.73 13.27
N PRO A 116 -7.04 -14.71 14.26
CA PRO A 116 -6.98 -13.61 15.21
C PRO A 116 -6.50 -12.32 14.55
N ARG A 117 -6.53 -11.23 15.33
CA ARG A 117 -5.86 -9.98 14.94
C ARG A 117 -4.38 -10.23 14.68
N ILE A 118 -3.84 -9.51 13.71
CA ILE A 118 -2.47 -9.69 13.23
C ILE A 118 -1.44 -9.41 14.32
N ASP A 119 -1.70 -8.47 15.23
CA ASP A 119 -0.83 -8.26 16.39
C ASP A 119 -0.75 -9.51 17.29
N ARG A 120 -1.89 -10.14 17.59
CA ARG A 120 -1.93 -11.37 18.40
C ARG A 120 -1.18 -12.53 17.75
N VAL A 121 -1.15 -12.60 16.42
CA VAL A 121 -0.37 -13.61 15.67
C VAL A 121 1.13 -13.46 16.01
N PHE A 122 1.64 -12.24 16.06
CA PHE A 122 3.07 -11.99 16.25
C PHE A 122 3.49 -11.75 17.70
N GLU A 123 2.57 -11.39 18.60
CA GLU A 123 2.81 -11.39 20.05
C GLU A 123 3.23 -12.78 20.55
N GLN A 124 2.73 -13.84 19.93
CA GLN A 124 3.04 -15.23 20.27
C GLN A 124 4.26 -15.78 19.52
N ALA A 125 4.87 -15.00 18.63
CA ALA A 125 5.97 -15.48 17.81
C ALA A 125 7.24 -15.63 18.67
N PRO A 126 7.91 -16.80 18.65
CA PRO A 126 9.15 -17.00 19.39
C PRO A 126 10.25 -16.09 18.84
N ALA A 127 11.29 -15.82 19.65
CA ALA A 127 12.40 -14.95 19.25
C ALA A 127 13.05 -15.42 17.93
N GLN A 128 13.25 -16.73 17.75
CA GLN A 128 13.79 -17.31 16.52
C GLN A 128 12.93 -17.13 15.26
N ALA A 129 11.66 -16.74 15.38
CA ALA A 129 10.82 -16.42 14.22
C ALA A 129 11.13 -15.04 13.63
N TRP A 130 11.88 -14.20 14.35
CA TRP A 130 12.30 -12.87 13.90
C TRP A 130 13.68 -12.96 13.27
N GLU A 131 13.73 -12.80 11.95
CA GLU A 131 14.97 -12.86 11.18
C GLU A 131 15.35 -11.48 10.65
N ARG A 132 16.64 -11.14 10.74
CA ARG A 132 17.18 -9.91 10.17
C ARG A 132 17.16 -10.01 8.64
N ARG A 133 16.41 -9.14 7.98
CA ARG A 133 16.32 -9.09 6.51
C ARG A 133 16.39 -7.67 5.97
N SER A 134 17.01 -7.52 4.79
CA SER A 134 17.10 -6.24 4.09
C SER A 134 15.89 -6.01 3.18
N CYS A 135 15.31 -4.82 3.27
CA CYS A 135 14.27 -4.31 2.37
C CYS A 135 14.84 -3.61 1.12
N GLY A 136 16.11 -3.85 0.81
CA GLY A 136 16.86 -3.19 -0.25
C GLY A 136 17.59 -1.91 0.20
N ALA A 137 18.42 -1.38 -0.70
CA ALA A 137 19.24 -0.20 -0.45
C ALA A 137 18.38 1.05 -0.19
N GLY A 138 18.77 1.84 0.82
CA GLY A 138 18.25 3.17 1.10
C GLY A 138 19.36 4.22 1.05
N ALA A 139 19.00 5.50 1.25
CA ALA A 139 19.94 6.62 1.17
C ALA A 139 21.12 6.55 2.17
N LYS A 140 21.00 5.72 3.22
CA LYS A 140 22.03 5.53 4.27
C LYS A 140 22.59 4.10 4.32
N GLY A 141 22.48 3.33 3.23
CA GLY A 141 22.85 1.92 3.18
C GLY A 141 21.66 0.97 3.20
N GLN A 142 21.91 -0.32 3.45
CA GLN A 142 20.85 -1.34 3.47
C GLN A 142 19.81 -1.04 4.54
N ARG A 143 18.52 -1.16 4.20
CA ARG A 143 17.43 -0.96 5.15
C ARG A 143 17.09 -2.28 5.83
N GLU A 144 17.81 -2.56 6.90
CA GLU A 144 17.66 -3.79 7.67
C GLU A 144 16.61 -3.65 8.78
N TYR A 145 15.77 -4.67 8.89
CA TYR A 145 14.77 -4.80 9.94
C TYR A 145 14.67 -6.25 10.38
N ASP A 146 14.10 -6.47 11.56
CA ASP A 146 13.65 -7.81 11.96
C ASP A 146 12.28 -8.09 11.35
N TRP A 147 12.17 -9.22 10.68
CA TRP A 147 10.94 -9.68 10.05
C TRP A 147 10.51 -11.02 10.61
N ALA A 148 9.23 -11.13 10.94
CA ALA A 148 8.56 -12.40 11.15
C ALA A 148 7.49 -12.58 10.08
N ALA A 149 7.29 -13.80 9.62
CA ALA A 149 6.27 -14.13 8.63
C ALA A 149 5.59 -15.45 8.97
N VAL A 150 4.29 -15.52 8.71
CA VAL A 150 3.51 -16.74 8.86
C VAL A 150 2.62 -16.90 7.64
N GLN A 151 2.55 -18.14 7.15
CA GLN A 151 1.63 -18.50 6.07
C GLN A 151 0.22 -18.62 6.64
N LEU A 152 -0.74 -17.93 6.02
CA LEU A 152 -2.14 -17.98 6.38
C LEU A 152 -2.86 -19.11 5.62
N ARG A 153 -4.03 -19.49 6.13
CA ARG A 153 -4.88 -20.46 5.45
C ARG A 153 -5.34 -19.91 4.09
N PRO A 154 -5.40 -20.77 3.06
CA PRO A 154 -5.86 -20.35 1.75
C PRO A 154 -7.38 -20.12 1.71
N VAL A 155 -7.82 -19.25 0.80
CA VAL A 155 -9.23 -19.09 0.39
C VAL A 155 -9.44 -19.84 -0.90
N ALA A 156 -10.37 -20.80 -0.92
CA ALA A 156 -10.66 -21.58 -2.12
C ALA A 156 -10.99 -20.70 -3.35
N GLU A 157 -11.79 -19.65 -3.16
CA GLU A 157 -12.24 -18.73 -4.23
C GLU A 157 -11.11 -18.02 -4.98
N TYR A 158 -10.01 -17.66 -4.30
CA TYR A 158 -8.96 -16.81 -4.88
C TYR A 158 -7.59 -17.48 -4.97
N ASP A 159 -7.38 -18.56 -4.21
CA ASP A 159 -6.05 -19.14 -4.06
C ASP A 159 -5.92 -20.45 -4.83
N HIS A 160 -7.04 -20.96 -5.38
CA HIS A 160 -7.09 -22.14 -6.22
C HIS A 160 -7.52 -21.79 -7.63
N GLN A 161 -6.97 -22.51 -8.60
CA GLN A 161 -7.41 -22.53 -9.98
C GLN A 161 -7.63 -23.98 -10.38
N ASP A 162 -8.83 -24.31 -10.85
CA ASP A 162 -9.22 -25.69 -11.21
C ASP A 162 -8.96 -26.72 -10.10
N GLY A 163 -9.18 -26.31 -8.84
CA GLY A 163 -8.97 -27.16 -7.66
C GLY A 163 -7.50 -27.29 -7.21
N VAL A 164 -6.56 -26.67 -7.94
CA VAL A 164 -5.14 -26.68 -7.60
C VAL A 164 -4.77 -25.38 -6.90
N LEU A 165 -4.11 -25.45 -5.75
CA LEU A 165 -3.58 -24.27 -5.06
C LEU A 165 -2.54 -23.58 -5.96
N THR A 166 -2.71 -22.30 -6.24
CA THR A 166 -1.79 -21.48 -7.06
C THR A 166 -1.18 -20.32 -6.29
N ARG A 167 -1.74 -19.99 -5.12
CA ARG A 167 -1.33 -18.81 -4.33
C ARG A 167 -1.16 -19.12 -2.85
N ARG A 168 -0.28 -18.36 -2.21
CA ARG A 168 -0.07 -18.35 -0.76
C ARG A 168 -0.46 -17.00 -0.19
N ARG A 169 -1.06 -17.05 0.99
CA ARG A 169 -1.35 -15.87 1.81
C ARG A 169 -0.37 -15.78 2.96
N TRP A 170 0.02 -14.57 3.30
CA TRP A 170 1.02 -14.30 4.33
C TRP A 170 0.52 -13.20 5.26
N ALA A 171 0.83 -13.35 6.55
CA ALA A 171 0.95 -12.21 7.44
C ALA A 171 2.43 -11.97 7.69
N LEU A 172 2.84 -10.71 7.72
CA LEU A 172 4.21 -10.31 8.07
C LEU A 172 4.18 -9.26 9.16
N ALA A 173 5.20 -9.29 10.02
CA ALA A 173 5.51 -8.23 10.95
C ALA A 173 6.95 -7.78 10.74
N ARG A 174 7.16 -6.47 10.81
CA ARG A 174 8.46 -5.81 10.72
C ARG A 174 8.66 -4.96 11.95
N ARG A 175 9.78 -5.12 12.64
CA ARG A 175 10.17 -4.25 13.75
C ARG A 175 11.52 -3.60 13.52
N SER A 176 11.74 -2.44 14.13
CA SER A 176 13.05 -1.78 14.11
C SER A 176 14.05 -2.60 14.91
N VAL A 177 15.29 -2.67 14.39
CA VAL A 177 16.42 -3.30 15.10
C VAL A 177 16.69 -2.60 16.44
N ASN A 178 16.58 -1.27 16.46
CA ASN A 178 16.91 -0.46 17.62
C ASN A 178 15.70 -0.17 18.51
N ARG A 179 14.47 -0.41 18.00
CA ARG A 179 13.20 -0.17 18.69
C ARG A 179 12.24 -1.33 18.40
N PRO A 180 12.47 -2.51 18.99
CA PRO A 180 11.76 -3.74 18.62
C PRO A 180 10.26 -3.72 19.00
N ASP A 181 9.83 -2.78 19.82
CA ASP A 181 8.44 -2.49 20.15
C ASP A 181 7.67 -1.78 19.03
N GLU A 182 8.38 -1.12 18.09
CA GLU A 182 7.77 -0.47 16.94
C GLU A 182 7.52 -1.47 15.79
N ILE A 183 6.34 -2.11 15.83
CA ILE A 183 5.97 -3.13 14.85
C ILE A 183 5.02 -2.57 13.78
N SER A 184 5.37 -2.81 12.51
CA SER A 184 4.51 -2.62 11.34
C SER A 184 4.01 -3.98 10.83
N TYR A 185 2.76 -4.04 10.40
CA TYR A 185 2.13 -5.30 9.97
C TYR A 185 1.74 -5.25 8.49
N TYR A 186 1.76 -6.41 7.84
CA TYR A 186 1.46 -6.54 6.42
C TYR A 186 0.65 -7.81 6.13
N LEU A 187 -0.21 -7.73 5.12
CA LEU A 187 -0.79 -8.91 4.48
C LEU A 187 -0.17 -9.10 3.10
N GLY A 188 0.18 -10.35 2.78
CA GLY A 188 0.75 -10.74 1.50
C GLY A 188 -0.12 -11.76 0.76
N TYR A 189 -0.10 -11.69 -0.56
CA TYR A 189 -0.71 -12.66 -1.48
C TYR A 189 0.26 -12.85 -2.65
N ALA A 190 0.67 -14.10 -2.89
CA ALA A 190 1.83 -14.39 -3.72
C ALA A 190 1.68 -15.72 -4.46
N PRO A 191 2.33 -15.91 -5.62
CA PRO A 191 2.57 -17.23 -6.22
C PRO A 191 3.27 -18.22 -5.26
N LEU A 192 3.14 -19.53 -5.53
CA LEU A 192 3.65 -20.59 -4.64
C LEU A 192 5.18 -20.64 -4.49
N ASP A 193 5.91 -20.24 -5.52
CA ASP A 193 7.37 -20.24 -5.60
C ASP A 193 8.00 -19.04 -4.89
N VAL A 194 7.18 -18.10 -4.42
CA VAL A 194 7.65 -16.89 -3.77
C VAL A 194 7.95 -17.12 -2.28
N GLY A 195 9.23 -16.91 -1.94
CA GLY A 195 9.72 -16.88 -0.56
C GLY A 195 9.57 -15.53 0.13
N VAL A 196 9.79 -15.51 1.45
CA VAL A 196 9.59 -14.31 2.28
C VAL A 196 10.50 -13.15 1.88
N ASP A 197 11.71 -13.40 1.37
CA ASP A 197 12.62 -12.33 0.94
C ASP A 197 12.04 -11.46 -0.16
N VAL A 198 11.25 -12.04 -1.08
CA VAL A 198 10.55 -11.26 -2.11
C VAL A 198 9.49 -10.38 -1.45
N LEU A 199 8.70 -10.91 -0.51
CA LEU A 199 7.67 -10.16 0.19
C LEU A 199 8.26 -8.98 0.97
N VAL A 200 9.40 -9.20 1.63
CA VAL A 200 10.16 -8.17 2.35
C VAL A 200 10.65 -7.09 1.41
N ARG A 201 11.21 -7.46 0.25
CA ARG A 201 11.62 -6.50 -0.78
C ARG A 201 10.44 -5.67 -1.29
N VAL A 202 9.32 -6.32 -1.63
CA VAL A 202 8.09 -5.64 -2.11
C VAL A 202 7.56 -4.67 -1.05
N ALA A 203 7.47 -5.08 0.23
CA ALA A 203 7.09 -4.18 1.31
C ALA A 203 8.05 -2.97 1.45
N GLY A 204 9.34 -3.20 1.18
CA GLY A 204 10.39 -2.19 1.17
C GLY A 204 10.26 -1.13 0.08
N LEU A 205 9.61 -1.47 -1.05
CA LEU A 205 9.41 -0.57 -2.18
C LEU A 205 8.37 0.52 -1.89
N ARG A 206 7.60 0.41 -0.79
CA ARG A 206 6.67 1.46 -0.35
C ARG A 206 7.32 2.85 -0.21
N TRP A 207 8.63 2.89 0.03
CA TRP A 207 9.36 4.15 0.15
C TRP A 207 9.58 4.89 -1.19
N ALA A 208 9.39 4.23 -2.34
CA ALA A 208 9.65 4.83 -3.64
C ALA A 208 8.69 6.00 -3.99
N ILE A 209 7.46 6.05 -3.44
CA ILE A 209 6.56 7.21 -3.57
C ILE A 209 7.12 8.43 -2.85
N GLU A 210 7.59 8.24 -1.61
CA GLU A 210 8.13 9.33 -0.78
C GLU A 210 9.35 9.99 -1.46
N MET A 211 10.06 9.27 -2.33
CA MET A 211 11.14 9.84 -3.13
C MET A 211 10.72 10.44 -4.49
N CYS A 212 9.53 10.11 -5.01
CA CYS A 212 8.99 10.76 -6.21
C CYS A 212 8.28 12.08 -5.85
N GLN A 213 7.66 12.16 -4.67
CA GLN A 213 6.93 13.34 -4.18
C GLN A 213 7.71 14.67 -4.12
N PRO A 214 9.03 14.72 -3.83
CA PRO A 214 9.79 15.97 -3.83
C PRO A 214 9.83 16.66 -5.19
N HIS A 215 9.69 15.90 -6.29
CA HIS A 215 9.65 16.45 -7.65
C HIS A 215 8.27 17.02 -8.03
N CYS A 216 7.22 16.76 -7.24
CA CYS A 216 5.87 17.26 -7.48
C CYS A 216 5.47 18.40 -6.53
N THR A 217 6.24 18.67 -5.46
CA THR A 217 5.93 19.70 -4.46
C THR A 217 6.91 20.88 -4.55
N HIS A 218 6.58 21.91 -5.33
CA HIS A 218 7.19 23.24 -5.18
C HIS A 218 6.63 23.95 -3.92
N ARG A 219 6.86 23.39 -2.73
CA ARG A 219 6.94 24.03 -1.39
C ARG A 219 6.87 22.96 -0.30
N ARG A 220 7.75 23.11 0.70
CA ARG A 220 7.90 22.24 1.88
C ARG A 220 6.54 21.98 2.56
N GLN A 221 6.17 20.71 2.70
CA GLN A 221 5.15 20.26 3.65
C GLN A 221 5.80 19.54 4.84
N SER A 222 5.47 19.99 6.05
CA SER A 222 5.74 19.30 7.31
C SER A 222 4.66 18.24 7.56
N SER A 223 5.12 17.08 8.04
CA SER A 223 4.37 15.90 8.49
C SER A 223 2.95 16.15 9.04
N ALA A 224 1.94 15.87 8.22
CA ALA A 224 0.59 15.51 8.65
C ALA A 224 -0.12 14.68 7.56
N GLY A 225 -0.08 13.35 7.68
CA GLY A 225 -1.12 12.44 7.15
C GLY A 225 -1.46 12.46 5.64
N GLY A 226 -0.52 12.81 4.76
CA GLY A 226 -0.80 12.98 3.33
C GLY A 226 0.17 12.26 2.40
N ALA A 227 0.04 10.95 2.25
CA ALA A 227 0.53 10.24 1.07
C ALA A 227 -0.15 8.88 1.02
N SER A 228 -1.05 8.70 0.07
CA SER A 228 -1.72 7.43 -0.14
C SER A 228 -1.48 7.06 -1.61
N GLY A 229 -0.69 6.00 -1.84
CA GLY A 229 -0.50 5.46 -3.16
C GLY A 229 -0.30 3.95 -3.18
N ALA A 230 -0.60 3.40 -4.35
CA ALA A 230 -0.41 2.01 -4.69
C ALA A 230 0.78 1.88 -5.64
N PHE A 231 1.60 0.87 -5.40
CA PHE A 231 2.76 0.55 -6.23
C PHE A 231 2.40 -0.55 -7.18
N CYS A 232 3.06 -0.56 -8.32
CA CYS A 232 3.03 -1.66 -9.25
C CYS A 232 4.51 -1.98 -9.58
N GLN A 233 4.97 -3.21 -9.33
CA GLN A 233 6.28 -3.69 -9.79
C GLN A 233 6.05 -4.88 -10.70
#